data_AF-A0A811MYW7-F1
#
_entry.id   AF-A0A811MYW7-F1
#
_cell.length_a   1.000
_cell.length_b   1.000
_cell.length_c   1.000
_cell.angle_alpha   90.00
_cell.angle_beta   90.00
_cell.angle_gamma   90.00
#
_symmetry.space_group_name_H-M   'P 1'
#
loop_
_entity.id
_entity.type
_entity.pdbx_description
1 polymer ?
#
loop_
_entity_poly.entity_id
_entity_poly.type
_entity_poly.pdbx_seq_one_letter_code
_entity_poly.pdbx_strand_id
1 'polypeptide(L)'
;MPPGGTKRVRAIGGSEATPRVATRSGKKYITNHPTIMSTMEDMLAQPAQDLETPRSSTEIVSKVLSQTSAACTFLKNVGIETPVSKSVASAAREAQLWEHLQVEKERADNLEEQLVHLKKKATEIEESMARTQEVVLKNQQELEEFKKKQEANDMILQRILGLHLGNRAT
;
A
#
# COMPACT_ATOMS: atom_id res chain seq x y z
N MET A 1 -37.46 42.23 -0.17
CA MET A 1 -36.92 41.98 1.17
C MET A 1 -37.52 40.71 1.72
N PRO A 2 -36.68 39.74 2.11
CA PRO A 2 -36.68 39.22 3.47
C PRO A 2 -35.27 39.34 4.11
N PRO A 3 -35.16 39.30 5.45
CA PRO A 3 -33.89 39.53 6.15
C PRO A 3 -33.23 38.23 6.66
N GLY A 4 -31.89 38.27 6.76
CA GLY A 4 -31.17 37.69 7.88
C GLY A 4 -30.69 36.23 7.77
N GLY A 5 -29.36 36.08 7.66
CA GLY A 5 -28.64 34.93 8.21
C GLY A 5 -27.81 34.11 7.23
N THR A 6 -26.56 34.52 6.96
CA THR A 6 -25.53 33.60 6.42
C THR A 6 -24.26 33.66 7.25
N LYS A 7 -23.79 32.46 7.59
CA LYS A 7 -22.75 32.12 8.56
C LYS A 7 -21.37 32.64 8.12
N ARG A 8 -20.62 33.20 9.07
CA ARG A 8 -19.17 33.39 8.92
C ARG A 8 -18.48 32.03 8.83
N VAL A 9 -17.81 31.80 7.71
CA VAL A 9 -16.91 30.67 7.47
C VAL A 9 -15.75 30.75 8.46
N ARG A 10 -15.59 29.73 9.30
CA ARG A 10 -14.37 29.53 10.09
C ARG A 10 -13.40 28.75 9.21
N ALA A 11 -12.35 29.41 8.72
CA ALA A 11 -11.20 28.75 8.14
C ALA A 11 -10.54 27.88 9.23
N ILE A 12 -10.45 26.57 8.98
CA ILE A 12 -9.62 25.67 9.76
C ILE A 12 -8.27 25.67 9.03
N GLY A 13 -7.25 26.23 9.68
CA GLY A 13 -5.91 26.33 9.15
C GLY A 13 -5.34 24.95 8.85
N GLY A 14 -5.12 24.67 7.56
CA GLY A 14 -4.26 23.59 7.12
C GLY A 14 -2.81 23.95 7.43
N SER A 15 -2.21 23.24 8.37
CA SER A 15 -0.76 23.27 8.57
C SER A 15 -0.11 22.48 7.43
N GLU A 16 0.17 23.17 6.33
CA GLU A 16 1.02 22.71 5.24
C GLU A 16 2.45 22.58 5.77
N ALA A 17 2.83 21.36 6.17
CA ALA A 17 4.17 21.04 6.62
C ALA A 17 5.10 21.00 5.40
N THR A 18 5.59 22.18 5.01
CA THR A 18 6.73 22.34 4.10
C THR A 18 7.94 21.55 4.62
N PRO A 19 8.72 20.89 3.75
CA PRO A 19 9.90 20.15 4.16
C PRO A 19 10.96 21.14 4.61
N ARG A 20 11.10 21.32 5.93
CA ARG A 20 12.31 21.95 6.49
C ARG A 20 13.48 21.06 6.12
N VAL A 21 14.29 21.51 5.17
CA VAL A 21 15.65 21.02 4.95
C VAL A 21 16.31 20.96 6.31
N ALA A 22 16.55 19.74 6.79
CA ALA A 22 17.39 19.52 7.94
C ALA A 22 18.78 20.03 7.54
N THR A 23 19.11 21.25 7.98
CA THR A 23 20.51 21.64 8.07
C THR A 23 21.12 20.62 9.01
N ARG A 24 21.88 19.69 8.42
CA ARG A 24 22.78 18.80 9.16
C ARG A 24 23.69 19.74 9.91
N SER A 25 23.33 20.04 11.16
CA SER A 25 24.19 20.71 12.11
C SER A 25 25.42 19.84 12.18
N GLY A 26 26.47 20.27 11.48
CA GLY A 26 27.79 19.68 11.58
C GLY A 26 28.22 19.89 13.01
N LYS A 27 27.78 19.02 13.91
CA LYS A 27 28.45 18.78 15.16
C LYS A 27 29.81 18.26 14.72
N LYS A 28 30.75 19.20 14.59
CA LYS A 28 32.16 18.90 14.43
C LYS A 28 32.43 17.84 15.50
N TYR A 29 33.10 16.76 15.13
CA TYR A 29 33.77 15.92 16.11
C TYR A 29 34.87 16.82 16.70
N ILE A 30 34.47 17.77 17.55
CA ILE A 30 35.38 18.49 18.39
C ILE A 30 35.72 17.43 19.41
N THR A 31 36.85 16.79 19.17
CA THR A 31 37.64 16.08 20.15
C THR A 31 37.39 16.76 21.49
N ASN A 32 36.71 16.08 22.42
CA ASN A 32 36.46 16.59 23.77
C ASN A 32 37.78 16.80 24.56
N HIS A 33 38.93 16.78 23.89
CA HIS A 33 40.26 16.91 24.45
C HIS A 33 40.41 18.10 25.41
N PRO A 34 39.91 19.33 25.11
CA PRO A 34 40.06 20.43 26.05
C PRO A 34 39.27 20.19 27.35
N THR A 35 38.04 19.67 27.23
CA THR A 35 37.17 19.39 28.38
C THR A 35 37.67 18.19 29.18
N ILE A 36 38.15 17.14 28.51
CA ILE A 36 38.71 15.94 29.13
C ILE A 36 40.01 16.28 29.87
N MET A 37 40.89 17.08 29.26
CA MET A 37 42.12 17.53 29.94
C MET A 37 41.78 18.40 31.16
N SER A 38 40.86 19.36 31.04
CA SER A 38 40.40 20.16 32.18
C SER A 38 39.85 19.28 33.30
N THR A 39 39.03 18.26 32.99
CA THR A 39 38.51 17.34 34.02
C THR A 39 39.61 16.50 34.67
N MET A 40 40.66 16.12 33.93
CA MET A 40 41.81 15.39 34.48
C MET A 40 42.67 16.28 35.38
N GLU A 41 42.91 17.54 34.97
CA GLU A 41 43.65 18.54 35.74
C GLU A 41 42.91 18.91 37.04
N ASP A 42 41.60 19.11 36.99
CA ASP A 42 40.76 19.38 38.16
C ASP A 42 40.77 18.21 39.15
N MET A 43 40.75 16.97 38.65
CA MET A 43 40.81 15.77 39.48
C MET A 43 42.18 15.55 40.13
N LEU A 44 43.26 16.00 39.48
CA LEU A 44 44.62 16.01 40.01
C LEU A 44 44.81 17.08 41.09
N ALA A 45 44.19 18.24 40.93
CA ALA A 45 44.28 19.37 41.87
C ALA A 45 43.48 19.15 43.17
N GLN A 46 42.53 18.21 43.17
CA GLN A 46 41.77 17.85 44.37
C GLN A 46 42.56 16.90 45.29
N PRO A 47 42.73 17.22 46.58
CA PRO A 47 43.30 16.29 47.54
C PRO A 47 42.42 15.03 47.63
N ALA A 48 43.07 13.86 47.72
CA ALA A 48 42.36 12.60 47.94
C ALA A 48 41.57 12.73 49.24
N GLN A 49 40.24 12.56 49.15
CA GLN A 49 39.42 12.42 50.34
C GLN A 49 39.86 11.11 50.99
N ASP A 50 40.50 11.24 52.16
CA ASP A 50 40.78 10.18 53.13
C ASP A 50 42.09 9.35 53.08
N LEU A 51 43.18 9.77 52.42
CA LEU A 51 44.55 9.29 52.76
C LEU A 51 45.65 10.10 52.05
N GLU A 52 46.80 10.16 52.70
CA GLU A 52 48.03 10.95 52.46
C GLU A 52 48.78 10.63 51.14
N THR A 53 48.07 10.19 50.10
CA THR A 53 48.66 9.82 48.79
C THR A 53 48.01 10.61 47.65
N PRO A 54 48.80 11.26 46.77
CA PRO A 54 48.30 11.86 45.54
C PRO A 54 47.49 10.85 44.72
N ARG A 55 46.37 11.27 44.13
CA ARG A 55 45.56 10.40 43.24
C ARG A 55 46.43 9.84 42.11
N SER A 56 46.35 8.53 41.90
CA SER A 56 47.09 7.87 40.83
C SER A 56 46.52 8.24 39.47
N SER A 57 47.38 8.51 38.49
CA SER A 57 46.99 8.84 37.11
C SER A 57 46.08 7.76 36.50
N THR A 58 46.31 6.49 36.83
CA THR A 58 45.51 5.35 36.37
C THR A 58 44.06 5.43 36.85
N GLU A 59 43.84 5.88 38.10
CA GLU A 59 42.51 6.04 38.69
C GLU A 59 41.75 7.19 38.02
N ILE A 60 42.46 8.30 37.75
CA ILE A 60 41.91 9.48 37.09
C ILE A 60 41.49 9.15 35.66
N VAL A 61 42.36 8.48 34.91
CA VAL A 61 42.06 8.01 33.54
C VAL A 61 40.85 7.08 33.56
N SER A 62 40.78 6.12 34.49
CA SER A 62 39.65 5.19 34.60
C SER A 62 38.31 5.91 34.84
N LYS A 63 38.30 6.88 35.74
CA LYS A 63 37.10 7.66 36.07
C LYS A 63 36.65 8.57 34.92
N VAL A 64 37.59 9.20 34.23
CA VAL A 64 37.31 10.04 33.06
C VAL A 64 36.80 9.22 31.88
N LEU A 65 37.35 8.03 31.65
CA LEU A 65 36.86 7.09 30.64
C LEU A 65 35.46 6.55 30.98
N SER A 66 35.18 6.31 32.26
CA SER A 66 33.86 5.88 32.73
C SER A 66 32.80 6.98 32.56
N GLN A 67 33.16 8.23 32.81
CA GLN A 67 32.27 9.38 32.60
C GLN A 67 32.00 9.63 31.11
N THR A 68 33.03 9.51 30.28
CA THR A 68 32.90 9.73 28.82
C THR A 68 32.16 8.60 28.12
N SER A 69 32.31 7.35 28.57
CA SER A 69 31.59 6.21 28.00
C SER A 69 30.08 6.24 28.33
N ALA A 70 29.70 6.68 29.54
CA ALA A 70 28.29 6.83 29.94
C ALA A 70 27.51 7.85 29.10
N ALA A 71 28.18 8.88 28.60
CA ALA A 71 27.59 9.91 27.73
C ALA A 71 27.59 9.51 26.23
N CYS A 72 28.27 8.43 25.86
CA CYS A 72 28.45 8.04 24.47
C CYS A 72 27.24 7.26 23.93
N THR A 73 26.43 7.91 23.09
CA THR A 73 25.27 7.28 22.43
C THR A 73 25.65 6.41 21.23
N PHE A 74 26.90 6.47 20.76
CA PHE A 74 27.37 5.69 19.63
C PHE A 74 27.20 4.19 19.87
N LEU A 75 27.60 3.68 21.04
CA LEU A 75 27.48 2.26 21.38
C LEU A 75 26.02 1.80 21.51
N LYS A 76 25.12 2.68 21.96
CA LYS A 76 23.67 2.40 22.01
C LYS A 76 23.05 2.20 20.63
N ASN A 77 23.60 2.85 19.61
CA ASN A 77 23.03 2.85 18.26
C ASN A 77 23.70 1.84 17.31
N VAL A 78 24.90 1.34 17.62
CA VAL A 78 25.68 0.45 16.74
C VAL A 78 25.27 -1.03 16.87
N GLY A 79 24.23 -1.35 17.63
CA GLY A 79 23.70 -2.72 17.68
C GLY A 79 24.68 -3.75 18.25
N ILE A 80 25.66 -3.30 19.04
CA ILE A 80 26.37 -4.22 19.93
C ILE A 80 25.31 -4.66 20.93
N GLU A 81 24.92 -5.92 20.85
CA GLU A 81 23.96 -6.55 21.74
C GLU A 81 24.42 -6.34 23.19
N THR A 82 23.99 -5.23 23.79
CA THR A 82 23.73 -5.23 25.21
C THR A 82 22.74 -6.38 25.46
N PRO A 83 22.85 -7.15 26.55
CA PRO A 83 21.88 -8.16 26.89
C PRO A 83 20.54 -7.47 27.16
N VAL A 84 19.83 -7.14 26.08
CA VAL A 84 18.50 -6.58 26.08
C VAL A 84 17.63 -7.76 26.44
N SER A 85 17.26 -7.81 27.73
CA SER A 85 16.07 -8.51 28.18
C SER A 85 15.00 -8.31 27.12
N LYS A 86 14.53 -9.41 26.51
CA LYS A 86 13.41 -9.40 25.55
C LYS A 86 12.29 -8.57 26.18
N SER A 87 12.19 -7.31 25.78
CA SER A 87 11.21 -6.40 26.33
C SER A 87 9.86 -6.94 25.90
N VAL A 88 8.89 -6.99 26.82
CA VAL A 88 7.49 -7.38 26.52
C VAL A 88 6.96 -6.62 25.30
N ALA A 89 7.43 -5.39 25.07
CA ALA A 89 7.09 -4.59 23.89
C ALA A 89 7.58 -5.17 22.55
N SER A 90 8.68 -5.94 22.53
CA SER A 90 9.19 -6.64 21.34
C SER A 90 8.29 -7.82 20.98
N ALA A 91 7.96 -8.66 21.97
CA ALA A 91 7.10 -9.82 21.76
C ALA A 91 5.66 -9.41 21.36
N ALA A 92 5.15 -8.32 21.94
CA ALA A 92 3.84 -7.78 21.57
C ALA A 92 3.79 -7.28 20.12
N ARG A 93 4.85 -6.64 19.63
CA ARG A 93 4.95 -6.21 18.22
C ARG A 93 5.03 -7.40 17.26
N GLU A 94 5.78 -8.43 17.64
CA GLU A 94 5.88 -9.65 16.84
C GLU A 94 4.53 -10.36 16.74
N ALA A 95 3.80 -10.50 17.85
CA ALA A 95 2.45 -11.07 17.84
C ALA A 95 1.48 -10.26 16.95
N GLN A 96 1.55 -8.93 16.99
CA GLN A 96 0.74 -8.06 16.13
C GLN A 96 1.06 -8.24 14.64
N LEU A 97 2.34 -8.44 14.28
CA LEU A 97 2.75 -8.70 12.90
C LEU A 97 2.24 -10.04 12.40
N TRP A 98 2.25 -11.08 13.24
CA TRP A 98 1.69 -12.38 12.91
C TRP A 98 0.18 -12.32 12.67
N GLU A 99 -0.56 -11.60 13.53
CA GLU A 99 -1.99 -11.39 13.35
C GLU A 99 -2.30 -10.67 12.04
N HIS A 100 -1.57 -9.59 11.72
CA HIS A 100 -1.77 -8.86 10.47
C HIS A 100 -1.48 -9.74 9.25
N LEU A 101 -0.43 -10.55 9.30
CA LEU A 101 -0.07 -11.47 8.22
C LEU A 101 -1.14 -12.55 8.04
N GLN A 102 -1.76 -13.02 9.12
CA GLN A 102 -2.85 -13.99 9.04
C GLN A 102 -4.11 -13.39 8.41
N VAL A 103 -4.51 -12.20 8.86
CA VAL A 103 -5.65 -11.46 8.27
C VAL A 103 -5.41 -11.18 6.79
N GLU A 104 -4.18 -10.83 6.41
CA GLU A 104 -3.83 -10.57 5.01
C GLU A 104 -3.89 -11.85 4.16
N LYS A 105 -3.44 -12.99 4.68
CA LYS A 105 -3.60 -14.30 4.02
C LYS A 105 -5.05 -14.65 3.80
N GLU A 106 -5.87 -14.57 4.84
CA GLU A 106 -7.31 -14.87 4.74
C GLU A 106 -8.00 -13.93 3.72
N ARG A 107 -7.59 -12.66 3.69
CA ARG A 107 -8.07 -11.70 2.68
C ARG A 107 -7.60 -12.06 1.27
N ALA A 108 -6.36 -12.50 1.09
CA ALA A 108 -5.82 -12.92 -0.19
C ALA A 108 -6.56 -14.16 -0.72
N ASP A 109 -6.78 -15.16 0.14
CA ASP A 109 -7.53 -16.38 -0.20
C ASP A 109 -8.96 -16.04 -0.61
N ASN A 110 -9.63 -15.14 0.12
CA ASN A 110 -10.97 -14.68 -0.22
C ASN A 110 -11.02 -13.93 -1.58
N LEU A 111 -10.02 -13.10 -1.87
CA LEU A 111 -9.91 -12.42 -3.16
C LEU A 111 -9.66 -13.40 -4.31
N GLU A 112 -8.83 -14.43 -4.08
CA GLU A 112 -8.58 -15.47 -5.07
C GLU A 112 -9.86 -16.26 -5.40
N GLU A 113 -10.63 -16.64 -4.39
CA GLU A 113 -11.93 -17.30 -4.58
C GLU A 113 -12.89 -16.44 -5.42
N GLN A 114 -12.98 -15.14 -5.11
CA GLN A 114 -13.80 -14.20 -5.89
C GLN A 114 -13.34 -14.10 -7.35
N LEU A 115 -12.02 -14.08 -7.60
CA LEU A 115 -11.48 -14.05 -8.96
C LEU A 115 -11.79 -15.32 -9.74
N VAL A 116 -11.65 -16.49 -9.11
CA VAL A 116 -12.00 -17.78 -9.72
C VAL A 116 -13.48 -17.81 -10.09
N HIS A 117 -14.34 -17.39 -9.17
CA HIS A 117 -15.78 -17.34 -9.39
C HIS A 117 -16.17 -16.33 -10.48
N LEU A 118 -15.56 -15.14 -10.49
CA LEU A 118 -15.81 -14.13 -11.52
C LEU A 118 -15.34 -14.61 -12.90
N LYS A 119 -14.17 -15.25 -12.97
CA LYS A 119 -13.65 -15.84 -14.20
C LYS A 119 -14.58 -16.93 -14.75
N LYS A 120 -15.10 -17.81 -13.88
CA LYS A 120 -16.08 -18.82 -14.26
C LYS A 120 -17.38 -18.20 -14.81
N LYS A 121 -17.88 -17.15 -14.17
CA LYS A 121 -19.06 -16.42 -14.68
C LYS A 121 -18.78 -15.76 -16.02
N ALA A 122 -17.59 -15.19 -16.21
CA ALA A 122 -17.20 -14.59 -17.47
C ALA A 122 -17.18 -15.62 -18.60
N THR A 123 -16.59 -16.80 -18.37
CA THR A 123 -16.58 -17.88 -19.37
C THR A 123 -17.99 -18.39 -19.69
N GLU A 124 -18.86 -18.51 -18.68
CA GLU A 124 -20.25 -18.94 -18.90
C GLU A 124 -21.05 -17.91 -19.71
N ILE A 125 -20.87 -16.62 -19.43
CA ILE A 125 -21.50 -15.53 -20.20
C ILE A 125 -20.99 -15.56 -21.65
N GLU A 126 -19.69 -15.71 -21.85
CA GLU A 126 -19.09 -15.77 -23.19
C GLU A 126 -19.62 -16.96 -24.00
N GLU A 127 -19.71 -18.15 -23.40
CA GLU A 127 -20.33 -19.32 -24.04
C GLU A 127 -21.81 -19.09 -24.35
N SER A 128 -22.58 -18.50 -23.43
CA SER A 128 -24.01 -18.23 -23.65
C SER A 128 -24.23 -17.22 -24.77
N MET A 129 -23.35 -16.22 -24.88
CA MET A 129 -23.37 -15.23 -25.95
C MET A 129 -22.99 -15.86 -27.29
N ALA A 130 -21.98 -16.72 -27.32
CA ALA A 130 -21.59 -17.46 -28.53
C ALA A 130 -22.74 -18.35 -29.05
N ARG A 131 -23.40 -19.09 -28.15
CA ARG A 131 -24.58 -19.90 -28.50
C ARG A 131 -25.73 -19.04 -29.02
N THR A 132 -25.97 -17.88 -28.40
CA THR A 132 -27.01 -16.95 -28.84
C THR A 132 -26.71 -16.39 -30.23
N GLN A 133 -25.46 -16.00 -30.50
CA GLN A 133 -25.03 -15.54 -31.82
C GLN A 133 -25.23 -16.63 -32.88
N GLU A 134 -24.90 -17.89 -32.57
CA GLU A 134 -25.11 -19.01 -33.49
C GLU A 134 -26.60 -19.20 -33.83
N VAL A 135 -27.47 -19.15 -32.82
CA VAL A 135 -28.92 -19.27 -33.03
C VAL A 135 -29.45 -18.11 -33.87
N VAL A 136 -29.00 -16.88 -33.61
CA VAL A 136 -29.41 -15.71 -34.40
C VAL A 136 -28.97 -15.86 -35.87
N LEU A 137 -27.75 -16.32 -36.13
CA LEU A 137 -27.26 -16.55 -37.49
C LEU A 137 -28.05 -17.63 -38.22
N LYS A 138 -28.35 -18.75 -37.54
CA LYS A 138 -29.19 -19.83 -38.11
C LYS A 138 -30.60 -19.33 -38.44
N ASN A 139 -31.24 -18.63 -37.50
CA ASN A 139 -32.57 -18.07 -37.72
C ASN A 139 -32.59 -17.07 -38.89
N GLN A 140 -31.53 -16.26 -39.04
CA GLN A 140 -31.40 -15.33 -40.16
C GLN A 140 -31.31 -16.06 -41.50
N GLN A 141 -30.55 -17.15 -41.57
CA GLN A 141 -30.47 -18.00 -42.77
C GLN A 141 -31.82 -18.64 -43.11
N GLU A 142 -32.50 -19.20 -42.12
CA GLU A 142 -33.82 -19.81 -42.31
C GLU A 142 -34.86 -18.79 -42.82
N LEU A 143 -34.82 -17.56 -42.29
CA LEU A 143 -35.70 -16.48 -42.74
C LEU A 143 -35.43 -16.08 -44.20
N GLU A 144 -34.16 -16.02 -44.60
CA GLU A 144 -33.79 -15.75 -46.00
C GLU A 144 -34.25 -16.87 -46.95
N GLU A 145 -34.09 -18.13 -46.55
CA GLU A 145 -34.58 -19.26 -47.34
C GLU A 145 -36.11 -19.27 -47.43
N PHE A 146 -36.80 -18.99 -46.34
CA PHE A 146 -38.25 -18.87 -46.32
C PHE A 146 -38.72 -17.77 -47.26
N LYS A 147 -38.08 -16.60 -47.22
CA LYS A 147 -38.38 -15.48 -48.12
C LYS A 147 -38.19 -15.85 -49.59
N LYS A 148 -37.09 -16.52 -49.94
CA LYS A 148 -36.86 -17.00 -51.32
C LYS A 148 -37.94 -17.99 -51.77
N LYS A 149 -38.36 -18.91 -50.89
CA LYS A 149 -39.44 -19.85 -51.18
C LYS A 149 -40.78 -19.15 -51.37
N GLN A 150 -41.05 -18.12 -50.57
CA GLN A 150 -42.25 -17.29 -50.69
C GLN A 150 -42.27 -16.54 -52.04
N GLU A 151 -41.18 -15.87 -52.41
CA GLU A 151 -41.06 -15.17 -53.70
C GLU A 151 -41.24 -16.14 -54.89
N ALA A 152 -40.66 -17.34 -54.81
CA ALA A 152 -40.84 -18.37 -55.84
C ALA A 152 -42.30 -18.86 -55.93
N ASN A 153 -42.99 -19.00 -54.80
CA ASN A 153 -44.41 -19.36 -54.76
C ASN A 153 -45.27 -18.28 -55.40
N ASP A 154 -45.04 -17.02 -55.04
CA ASP A 154 -45.76 -15.86 -55.60
C ASP A 154 -45.60 -15.77 -57.12
N MET A 155 -44.40 -16.04 -57.65
CA MET A 155 -44.15 -16.11 -59.09
C MET A 155 -44.94 -17.22 -59.79
N ILE A 156 -45.05 -18.39 -59.18
CA ILE A 156 -45.84 -19.51 -59.72
C ILE A 156 -47.33 -19.15 -59.72
N LEU A 157 -47.84 -18.59 -58.62
CA LEU A 157 -49.22 -18.15 -58.50
C LEU A 157 -49.57 -17.10 -59.56
N GLN A 158 -48.72 -16.09 -59.76
CA GLN A 158 -48.89 -15.08 -60.81
C GLN A 158 -48.96 -15.72 -62.20
N ARG A 159 -48.10 -16.71 -62.48
CA ARG A 159 -48.10 -17.41 -63.78
C ARG A 159 -49.38 -18.21 -63.99
N ILE A 160 -49.86 -18.94 -63.00
CA ILE A 160 -51.12 -19.70 -63.07
C ILE A 160 -52.29 -18.76 -63.30
N LEU A 161 -52.40 -17.68 -62.52
CA LEU A 161 -53.47 -16.70 -62.66
C LEU A 161 -53.44 -16.04 -64.06
N GLY A 162 -52.27 -15.64 -64.54
CA GLY A 162 -52.10 -15.06 -65.88
C GLY A 162 -52.56 -15.99 -67.01
N LEU A 163 -52.30 -17.30 -66.90
CA LEU A 163 -52.78 -18.29 -67.86
C LEU A 163 -54.32 -18.39 -67.88
N HIS A 164 -54.97 -18.35 -66.72
CA HIS A 164 -56.44 -18.39 -66.64
C HIS A 164 -57.11 -17.12 -67.19
N LEU A 165 -56.46 -15.96 -67.05
CA LEU A 165 -56.92 -14.69 -67.64
C LEU A 165 -56.79 -14.69 -69.17
N GLY A 166 -55.68 -15.20 -69.70
CA GLY A 166 -55.46 -15.31 -71.15
C GLY A 166 -56.41 -16.28 -71.85
N ASN A 167 -56.72 -17.42 -71.23
CA ASN A 167 -57.63 -18.43 -71.79
C ASN A 167 -59.11 -18.02 -71.81
N ARG A 168 -59.49 -16.94 -71.11
CA ARG A 168 -60.88 -16.44 -71.06
C ARG A 168 -61.12 -15.29 -72.05
N ALA A 169 -60.07 -14.76 -72.69
CA ALA A 169 -60.12 -13.62 -73.61
C ALA A 169 -60.09 -14.02 -75.10
N THR A 170 -60.09 -15.32 -75.41
CA THR A 170 -60.18 -15.92 -76.77
C THR A 170 -61.43 -16.77 -76.87
#